data_AF-A0AA41V8I5-F1
#
_entry.id   AF-A0AA41V8I5-F1
#
_cell.length_a   1.000
_cell.length_b   1.000
_cell.length_c   1.000
_cell.angle_alpha   90.00
_cell.angle_beta   90.00
_cell.angle_gamma   90.00
#
_symmetry.space_group_name_H-M   'P 1'
#
loop_
_entity.id
_entity.type
_entity.pdbx_description
1 polymer ?
#
loop_
_entity_poly.entity_id
_entity_poly.type
_entity_poly.pdbx_seq_one_letter_code
_entity_poly.pdbx_strand_id
1 'polypeptide(L)'
;MGASLSKEGGGSTIGPGLGDIPESCVACVFMYLTPPEICNLARLNHAFRGAASSDAVWESKLPHNYQDLLQFYSSPPLEDNNDDNTYQISSKKDIYARLSRSIFFDDGNKEVWLDRVSGGVCMAISAKSMSITGIEDRRYWNWIPTDESRFNVVAFLHQVWWFEVDGVVRFPFPAGIYTLSFRLHIGKFSRRLGRRVCDFGQTHGWVKSPVHFELSTSDGQQASCECYLDEAERDDTNINPKRGSWIDYKVGEFIVTDSEPTTEVRFSMKQIDCTHSKGGLCLDAVYIVPSDLRERRRREILK
;
A
#
# COMPACT_ATOMS: atom_id res chain seq x y z
N MET A 1 -55.77 23.98 20.94
CA MET A 1 -55.31 23.03 21.97
C MET A 1 -53.81 22.88 21.76
N GLY A 2 -52.97 23.61 22.50
CA GLY A 2 -52.37 23.13 23.76
C GLY A 2 -51.10 22.34 23.41
N ALA A 3 -49.88 22.69 23.81
CA ALA A 3 -49.49 23.22 25.11
C ALA A 3 -48.25 24.13 25.01
N SER A 4 -48.28 25.21 25.80
CA SER A 4 -47.11 25.90 26.31
C SER A 4 -46.22 24.91 27.07
N LEU A 5 -44.93 24.91 26.77
CA LEU A 5 -43.92 24.42 27.70
C LEU A 5 -43.38 25.63 28.48
N SER A 6 -43.67 25.57 29.76
CA SER A 6 -43.33 26.48 30.83
C SER A 6 -41.83 26.81 30.89
N LYS A 7 -41.55 28.10 31.02
CA LYS A 7 -40.29 28.60 31.61
C LYS A 7 -40.24 28.13 33.06
N GLU A 8 -39.43 27.12 33.34
CA GLU A 8 -38.90 26.91 34.69
C GLU A 8 -37.53 27.56 34.77
N GLY A 9 -37.48 28.66 35.52
CA GLY A 9 -36.24 29.22 36.03
C GLY A 9 -35.74 28.32 37.16
N GLY A 10 -34.74 27.51 36.85
CA GLY A 10 -33.81 26.93 37.81
C GLY A 10 -32.42 27.20 37.28
N GLY A 11 -31.61 27.97 38.01
CA GLY A 11 -30.24 28.31 37.63
C GLY A 11 -29.37 27.05 37.59
N SER A 12 -29.39 26.33 36.47
CA SER A 12 -28.30 25.44 36.13
C SER A 12 -27.23 26.33 35.50
N THR A 13 -26.10 26.48 36.20
CA THR A 13 -24.87 26.87 35.53
C THR A 13 -24.61 25.78 34.51
N ILE A 14 -25.04 25.97 33.26
CA ILE A 14 -24.59 25.16 32.13
C ILE A 14 -23.08 25.37 32.11
N GLY A 15 -22.34 24.42 32.70
CA GLY A 15 -20.89 24.45 32.68
C GLY A 15 -20.41 24.48 31.24
N PRO A 16 -19.21 25.03 30.98
CA PRO A 16 -18.68 25.11 29.62
C PRO A 16 -18.72 23.73 28.97
N GLY A 17 -19.38 23.65 27.81
CA GLY A 17 -19.50 22.45 27.02
C GLY A 17 -18.30 22.27 26.09
N LEU A 18 -18.20 21.11 25.47
CA LEU A 18 -17.13 20.80 24.51
C LEU A 18 -17.11 21.74 23.29
N GLY A 19 -18.25 22.38 22.99
CA GLY A 19 -18.39 23.38 21.91
C GLY A 19 -17.86 24.77 22.27
N ASP A 20 -17.59 25.04 23.54
CA ASP A 20 -17.06 26.33 24.01
C ASP A 20 -15.52 26.38 23.99
N ILE A 21 -14.87 25.26 23.64
CA ILE A 21 -13.41 25.17 23.50
C ILE A 21 -12.97 25.92 22.22
N PRO A 22 -12.01 26.85 22.30
CA PRO A 22 -11.49 27.53 21.12
C PRO A 22 -10.92 26.56 20.08
N GLU A 23 -11.20 26.81 18.80
CA GLU A 23 -10.77 25.96 17.69
C GLU A 23 -9.24 25.76 17.65
N SER A 24 -8.47 26.79 18.03
CA SER A 24 -7.02 26.71 18.12
C SER A 24 -6.55 25.67 19.15
N CYS A 25 -7.24 25.55 20.29
CA CYS A 25 -6.93 24.56 21.31
C CYS A 25 -7.25 23.14 20.82
N VAL A 26 -8.38 22.97 20.13
CA VAL A 26 -8.75 21.68 19.52
C VAL A 26 -7.78 21.29 18.42
N ALA A 27 -7.32 22.25 17.60
CA ALA A 27 -6.34 22.02 16.55
C ALA A 27 -5.00 21.50 17.11
N CYS A 28 -4.53 22.03 18.25
CA CYS A 28 -3.35 21.50 18.93
C CYS A 28 -3.51 20.03 19.33
N VAL A 29 -4.70 19.62 19.79
CA VAL A 29 -4.98 18.20 20.09
C VAL A 29 -4.98 17.37 18.81
N PHE A 30 -5.60 17.86 17.74
CA PHE A 30 -5.69 17.14 16.46
C PHE A 30 -4.33 16.88 15.81
N MET A 31 -3.31 17.71 16.06
CA MET A 31 -1.94 17.43 15.61
C MET A 31 -1.38 16.10 16.14
N TYR A 32 -1.92 15.56 17.23
CA TYR A 32 -1.52 14.26 17.80
C TYR A 32 -2.45 13.09 17.44
N LEU A 33 -3.56 13.36 16.74
CA LEU A 33 -4.53 12.33 16.33
C LEU A 33 -4.30 11.86 14.90
N THR A 34 -4.75 10.66 14.58
CA THR A 34 -4.74 10.16 13.20
C THR A 34 -5.81 10.86 12.35
N PRO A 35 -5.64 10.96 11.02
CA PRO A 35 -6.63 11.58 10.14
C PRO A 35 -8.05 10.99 10.24
N PRO A 36 -8.26 9.66 10.41
CA PRO A 36 -9.59 9.11 10.67
C PRO A 36 -10.20 9.58 11.99
N GLU A 37 -9.41 9.68 13.05
CA GLU A 37 -9.87 10.20 14.35
C GLU A 37 -10.28 11.67 14.25
N ILE A 38 -9.48 12.50 13.55
CA ILE A 38 -9.82 13.90 13.28
C ILE A 38 -11.16 14.00 12.55
N CYS A 39 -11.33 13.22 11.48
CA CYS A 39 -12.58 13.20 10.70
C CYS A 39 -13.79 12.74 11.52
N ASN A 40 -13.61 11.78 12.43
CA ASN A 40 -14.66 11.33 13.34
C ASN A 40 -15.03 12.40 14.36
N LEU A 41 -14.03 13.05 14.97
CA LEU A 41 -14.22 14.11 15.96
C LEU A 41 -14.82 15.39 15.36
N ALA A 42 -14.52 15.69 14.09
CA ALA A 42 -15.10 16.79 13.34
C ALA A 42 -16.63 16.75 13.26
N ARG A 43 -17.25 15.59 13.50
CA ARG A 43 -18.71 15.39 13.45
C ARG A 43 -19.42 15.74 14.77
N LEU A 44 -18.67 16.00 15.84
CA LEU A 44 -19.25 16.18 17.18
C LEU A 44 -19.88 17.56 17.38
N ASN A 45 -19.20 18.64 16.99
CA ASN A 45 -19.68 20.02 17.13
C ASN A 45 -18.97 20.98 16.16
N HIS A 46 -19.40 22.25 16.14
CA HIS A 46 -18.84 23.27 15.24
C HIS A 46 -17.36 23.56 15.50
N ALA A 47 -16.94 23.72 16.76
CA ALA A 47 -15.55 24.03 17.10
C ALA A 47 -14.59 22.93 16.62
N PHE A 48 -15.00 21.67 16.76
CA PHE A 48 -14.25 20.51 16.28
C PHE A 48 -14.23 20.44 14.76
N ARG A 49 -15.33 20.80 14.11
CA ARG A 49 -15.42 20.87 12.64
C ARG A 49 -14.50 21.96 12.06
N GLY A 50 -14.47 23.14 12.69
CA GLY A 50 -13.59 24.24 12.33
C GLY A 50 -12.13 23.86 12.50
N ALA A 51 -11.76 23.34 13.68
CA ALA A 51 -10.41 22.86 13.96
C ALA A 51 -9.94 21.76 12.99
N ALA A 52 -10.82 20.82 12.62
CA ALA A 52 -10.52 19.75 11.66
C ALA A 52 -10.34 20.23 10.23
N SER A 53 -10.64 21.50 9.94
CA SER A 53 -10.46 22.12 8.61
C SER A 53 -9.23 23.04 8.59
N SER A 54 -8.48 23.15 9.69
CA SER A 54 -7.28 23.97 9.79
C SER A 54 -6.12 23.36 9.01
N ASP A 55 -5.49 24.16 8.15
CA ASP A 55 -4.30 23.76 7.39
C ASP A 55 -3.10 23.40 8.28
N ALA A 56 -2.99 24.01 9.47
CA ALA A 56 -1.91 23.66 10.39
C ALA A 56 -2.01 22.21 10.88
N VAL A 57 -3.23 21.68 11.04
CA VAL A 57 -3.46 20.28 11.41
C VAL A 57 -3.05 19.36 10.27
N TRP A 58 -3.47 19.67 9.04
CA TRP A 58 -3.20 18.79 7.89
C TRP A 58 -1.77 18.90 7.36
N GLU A 59 -1.11 20.04 7.54
CA GLU A 59 0.33 20.16 7.29
C GLU A 59 1.13 19.16 8.12
N SER A 60 0.78 19.00 9.40
CA SER A 60 1.47 18.06 10.28
C SER A 60 1.22 16.58 9.90
N LYS A 61 0.29 16.29 8.98
CA LYS A 61 -0.05 14.94 8.50
C LYS A 61 0.47 14.67 7.10
N LEU A 62 0.81 15.71 6.34
CA LEU A 62 1.35 15.57 5.00
C LEU A 62 2.85 15.23 5.07
N PRO A 63 3.35 14.36 4.18
CA PRO A 63 4.79 14.14 4.07
C PRO A 63 5.46 15.40 3.50
N HIS A 64 6.70 15.68 3.88
CA HIS A 64 7.41 16.90 3.43
C HIS A 64 7.52 17.03 1.90
N ASN A 65 7.58 15.90 1.19
CA ASN A 65 7.66 15.83 -0.27
C ASN A 65 6.28 15.88 -0.97
N TYR A 66 5.19 16.24 -0.29
CA TYR A 66 3.84 16.18 -0.87
C TYR A 66 3.71 16.98 -2.17
N GLN A 67 4.51 18.04 -2.34
CA GLN A 67 4.55 18.86 -3.55
C GLN A 67 5.09 18.08 -4.76
N ASP A 68 6.10 17.24 -4.56
CA ASP A 68 6.64 16.35 -5.60
C ASP A 68 5.58 15.31 -5.99
N LEU A 69 4.85 14.79 -5.01
CA LEU A 69 3.76 13.84 -5.26
C LEU A 69 2.63 14.45 -6.09
N LEU A 70 2.37 15.76 -5.96
CA LEU A 70 1.35 16.45 -6.75
C LEU A 70 1.75 16.61 -8.22
N GLN A 71 3.04 16.55 -8.56
CA GLN A 71 3.48 16.61 -9.96
C GLN A 71 2.98 15.43 -10.78
N PHE A 72 2.83 14.24 -10.16
CA PHE A 72 2.26 13.06 -10.82
C PHE A 72 0.80 13.25 -11.23
N TYR A 73 0.03 14.15 -10.59
CA TYR A 73 -1.33 14.47 -11.02
C TYR A 73 -1.39 15.38 -12.24
N SER A 74 -0.34 16.18 -12.48
CA SER A 74 -0.33 17.17 -13.56
C SER A 74 -0.05 16.55 -14.92
N SER A 75 0.22 15.25 -14.97
CA SER A 75 0.45 14.47 -16.19
C SER A 75 -0.69 13.46 -16.40
N PRO A 76 -1.84 13.84 -16.98
CA PRO A 76 -2.90 12.88 -17.24
C PRO A 76 -2.48 11.91 -18.35
N PRO A 77 -2.67 10.59 -18.20
CA PRO A 77 -2.79 9.70 -19.34
C PRO A 77 -4.07 10.09 -20.08
N LEU A 78 -3.94 10.29 -21.39
CA LEU A 78 -5.03 10.62 -22.29
C LEU A 78 -6.18 9.59 -22.19
N GLU A 79 -7.39 10.08 -22.47
CA GLU A 79 -8.64 9.34 -22.70
C GLU A 79 -9.37 8.86 -21.43
N ASP A 80 -10.22 9.71 -20.84
CA ASP A 80 -11.65 9.77 -21.21
C ASP A 80 -12.44 10.69 -20.24
N ASN A 81 -13.34 11.50 -20.82
CA ASN A 81 -14.51 12.14 -20.19
C ASN A 81 -14.33 13.28 -19.15
N ASN A 82 -14.61 14.51 -19.61
CA ASN A 82 -15.59 15.44 -19.02
C ASN A 82 -15.79 15.37 -17.49
N ASP A 83 -14.74 15.60 -16.73
CA ASP A 83 -14.92 16.09 -15.36
C ASP A 83 -14.14 17.39 -15.25
N ASP A 84 -14.91 18.47 -15.21
CA ASP A 84 -14.52 19.82 -14.79
C ASP A 84 -14.10 19.76 -13.31
N ASN A 85 -13.00 19.07 -13.08
CA ASN A 85 -12.52 18.63 -11.77
C ASN A 85 -11.10 19.16 -11.56
N THR A 86 -10.87 20.37 -12.05
CA THR A 86 -10.00 21.32 -11.38
C THR A 86 -10.75 21.80 -10.13
N TYR A 87 -11.18 20.89 -9.24
CA TYR A 87 -11.58 21.27 -7.90
C TYR A 87 -10.33 21.92 -7.33
N GLN A 88 -10.40 23.24 -7.15
CA GLN A 88 -9.41 24.05 -6.46
C GLN A 88 -8.93 23.26 -5.26
N ILE A 89 -7.70 22.75 -5.36
CA ILE A 89 -6.95 22.25 -4.23
C ILE A 89 -6.72 23.49 -3.35
N SER A 90 -7.69 23.80 -2.50
CA SER A 90 -7.74 25.04 -1.74
C SER A 90 -7.25 24.84 -0.31
N SER A 91 -7.30 23.61 0.21
CA SER A 91 -6.86 23.27 1.57
C SER A 91 -5.89 22.08 1.60
N LYS A 92 -5.05 22.02 2.63
CA LYS A 92 -4.14 20.89 2.87
C LYS A 92 -4.87 19.60 3.20
N LYS A 93 -6.08 19.72 3.73
CA LYS A 93 -7.01 18.59 3.90
C LYS A 93 -7.37 17.94 2.58
N ASP A 94 -7.69 18.75 1.56
CA ASP A 94 -8.04 18.24 0.24
C ASP A 94 -6.82 17.61 -0.45
N ILE A 95 -5.63 18.20 -0.26
CA ILE A 95 -4.36 17.60 -0.71
C ILE A 95 -4.18 16.22 -0.08
N TYR A 96 -4.32 16.10 1.24
CA TYR A 96 -4.18 14.82 1.94
C TYR A 96 -5.19 13.79 1.42
N ALA A 97 -6.46 14.19 1.27
CA ALA A 97 -7.52 13.32 0.76
C ALA A 97 -7.26 12.86 -0.68
N ARG A 98 -6.67 13.73 -1.51
CA ARG A 98 -6.27 13.44 -2.89
C ARG A 98 -5.11 12.44 -2.90
N LEU A 99 -4.01 12.74 -2.20
CA LEU A 99 -2.82 11.89 -2.13
C LEU A 99 -3.08 10.53 -1.44
N SER A 100 -4.13 10.42 -0.63
CA SER A 100 -4.62 9.16 -0.06
C SER A 100 -5.31 8.23 -1.07
N ARG A 101 -5.53 8.69 -2.31
CA ARG A 101 -6.00 7.88 -3.43
C ARG A 101 -4.81 7.38 -4.24
N SER A 102 -5.03 6.32 -5.00
CA SER A 102 -4.08 5.76 -5.96
C SER A 102 -3.65 6.80 -6.99
N ILE A 103 -2.33 6.99 -7.12
CA ILE A 103 -1.71 7.81 -8.15
C ILE A 103 -0.86 6.90 -9.02
N PHE A 104 -1.29 6.71 -10.26
CA PHE A 104 -0.58 5.88 -11.22
C PHE A 104 0.41 6.74 -12.02
N PHE A 105 1.58 6.18 -12.28
CA PHE A 105 2.61 6.76 -13.14
C PHE A 105 3.33 5.63 -13.88
N ASP A 106 4.26 5.98 -14.78
CA ASP A 106 5.03 4.99 -15.56
C ASP A 106 4.13 4.05 -16.36
N ASP A 107 3.30 4.63 -17.24
CA ASP A 107 2.29 3.93 -18.05
C ASP A 107 1.33 3.08 -17.22
N GLY A 108 1.07 3.51 -15.99
CA GLY A 108 0.20 2.81 -15.04
C GLY A 108 0.83 1.59 -14.40
N ASN A 109 2.13 1.33 -14.57
CA ASN A 109 2.82 0.18 -13.98
C ASN A 109 3.40 0.46 -12.59
N LYS A 110 3.37 1.72 -12.13
CA LYS A 110 3.73 2.09 -10.77
C LYS A 110 2.61 2.91 -10.15
N GLU A 111 2.46 2.76 -8.85
CA GLU A 111 1.40 3.39 -8.09
C GLU A 111 1.94 3.92 -6.77
N VAL A 112 1.57 5.15 -6.40
CA VAL A 112 1.88 5.75 -5.10
C VAL A 112 0.62 6.26 -4.41
N TRP A 113 0.58 6.21 -3.09
CA TRP A 113 -0.52 6.73 -2.28
C TRP A 113 -0.06 6.99 -0.84
N LEU A 114 -0.79 7.81 -0.09
CA LEU A 114 -0.61 7.94 1.35
C LEU A 114 -1.45 6.90 2.10
N ASP A 115 -0.86 6.26 3.09
CA ASP A 115 -1.63 5.51 4.07
C ASP A 115 -2.57 6.45 4.82
N ARG A 116 -3.86 6.11 4.85
CA ARG A 116 -4.91 7.00 5.38
C ARG A 116 -4.76 7.29 6.87
N VAL A 117 -4.08 6.41 7.61
CA VAL A 117 -3.95 6.48 9.07
C VAL A 117 -2.64 7.15 9.47
N SER A 118 -1.51 6.77 8.85
CA SER A 118 -0.21 7.35 9.21
C SER A 118 0.19 8.57 8.38
N GLY A 119 -0.36 8.75 7.18
CA GLY A 119 0.14 9.72 6.20
C GLY A 119 1.44 9.29 5.52
N GLY A 120 1.92 8.08 5.77
CA GLY A 120 3.15 7.55 5.19
C GLY A 120 3.00 7.21 3.71
N VAL A 121 4.02 7.54 2.92
CA VAL A 121 4.03 7.31 1.47
C VAL A 121 4.25 5.82 1.18
N CYS A 122 3.30 5.21 0.48
CA CYS A 122 3.36 3.83 0.05
C CYS A 122 3.50 3.73 -1.47
N MET A 123 4.19 2.70 -1.95
CA MET A 123 4.37 2.44 -3.37
C MET A 123 4.10 0.98 -3.71
N ALA A 124 3.56 0.75 -4.91
CA ALA A 124 3.46 -0.54 -5.56
C ALA A 124 4.07 -0.47 -6.97
N ILE A 125 4.76 -1.53 -7.39
CA ILE A 125 5.43 -1.65 -8.69
C ILE A 125 4.94 -2.94 -9.34
N SER A 126 4.29 -2.84 -10.51
CA SER A 126 3.78 -3.98 -11.25
C SER A 126 4.89 -4.90 -11.75
N ALA A 127 4.61 -6.19 -11.87
CA ALA A 127 5.43 -7.15 -12.60
C ALA A 127 5.78 -6.68 -14.03
N LYS A 128 4.92 -5.88 -14.68
CA LYS A 128 5.21 -5.29 -16.01
C LYS A 128 6.37 -4.30 -16.02
N SER A 129 6.68 -3.72 -14.86
CA SER A 129 7.81 -2.80 -14.68
C SER A 129 9.09 -3.53 -14.23
N MET A 130 9.10 -4.86 -14.19
CA MET A 130 10.24 -5.66 -13.77
C MET A 130 10.89 -6.35 -14.97
N SER A 131 12.20 -6.56 -14.87
CA SER A 131 12.93 -7.42 -15.79
C SER A 131 12.76 -8.87 -15.35
N ILE A 132 11.96 -9.63 -16.10
CA ILE A 132 11.67 -11.05 -15.81
C ILE A 132 12.32 -11.90 -16.89
N THR A 133 13.21 -12.82 -16.49
CA THR A 133 13.89 -13.71 -17.44
C THR A 133 12.88 -14.59 -18.20
N GLY A 134 12.91 -14.49 -19.53
CA GLY A 134 12.07 -15.29 -20.43
C GLY A 134 10.60 -14.84 -20.53
N ILE A 135 10.25 -13.64 -20.03
CA ILE A 135 8.86 -13.12 -20.01
C ILE A 135 8.19 -13.03 -21.38
N GLU A 136 8.99 -12.82 -22.44
CA GLU A 136 8.50 -12.73 -23.82
C GLU A 136 8.10 -14.10 -24.41
N ASP A 137 8.58 -15.20 -23.81
CA ASP A 137 8.25 -16.54 -24.26
C ASP A 137 7.00 -17.08 -23.54
N ARG A 138 5.90 -17.17 -24.29
CA ARG A 138 4.60 -17.67 -23.82
C ARG A 138 4.63 -19.12 -23.33
N ARG A 139 5.69 -19.88 -23.62
CA ARG A 139 5.91 -21.22 -23.07
C ARG A 139 6.31 -21.16 -21.59
N TYR A 140 6.96 -20.09 -21.16
CA TYR A 140 7.43 -19.89 -19.79
C TYR A 140 6.48 -19.00 -19.00
N TRP A 141 6.08 -17.86 -19.55
CA TRP A 141 5.29 -16.86 -18.84
C TRP A 141 4.06 -16.42 -19.64
N ASN A 142 2.98 -16.13 -18.94
CA ASN A 142 1.80 -15.48 -19.51
C ASN A 142 1.32 -14.34 -18.62
N TRP A 143 0.82 -13.28 -19.23
CA TRP A 143 0.09 -12.24 -18.52
C TRP A 143 -1.37 -12.68 -18.30
N ILE A 144 -1.82 -12.64 -17.04
CA ILE A 144 -3.20 -12.97 -16.66
C ILE A 144 -3.90 -11.69 -16.21
N PRO A 145 -4.96 -11.23 -16.92
CA PRO A 145 -5.81 -10.14 -16.44
C PRO A 145 -6.56 -10.55 -15.16
N THR A 146 -6.62 -9.67 -14.17
CA THR A 146 -7.26 -9.95 -12.88
C THR A 146 -7.60 -8.71 -12.09
N ASP A 147 -8.77 -8.69 -11.46
CA ASP A 147 -9.20 -7.69 -10.48
C ASP A 147 -8.57 -7.86 -9.08
N GLU A 148 -7.79 -8.93 -8.84
CA GLU A 148 -7.09 -9.16 -7.57
C GLU A 148 -5.76 -8.39 -7.46
N SER A 149 -5.30 -7.80 -8.58
CA SER A 149 -4.12 -6.95 -8.72
C SER A 149 -4.51 -5.47 -8.80
N ARG A 150 -3.70 -4.59 -8.24
CA ARG A 150 -3.87 -3.13 -8.40
C ARG A 150 -3.59 -2.66 -9.83
N PHE A 151 -2.91 -3.47 -10.62
CA PHE A 151 -2.51 -3.19 -12.01
C PHE A 151 -3.39 -3.94 -13.03
N ASN A 152 -4.45 -4.60 -12.57
CA ASN A 152 -5.35 -5.42 -13.37
C ASN A 152 -4.69 -6.59 -14.12
N VAL A 153 -3.42 -6.91 -13.83
CA VAL A 153 -2.64 -7.91 -14.56
C VAL A 153 -1.51 -8.46 -13.70
N VAL A 154 -1.22 -9.76 -13.84
CA VAL A 154 -0.12 -10.45 -13.14
C VAL A 154 0.68 -11.33 -14.10
N ALA A 155 1.95 -11.58 -13.80
CA ALA A 155 2.78 -12.52 -14.55
C ALA A 155 2.60 -13.94 -13.98
N PHE A 156 2.23 -14.90 -14.81
CA PHE A 156 2.05 -16.29 -14.44
C PHE A 156 3.12 -17.18 -15.07
N LEU A 157 3.83 -17.92 -14.23
CA LEU A 157 4.88 -18.85 -14.61
C LEU A 157 4.29 -20.24 -14.88
N HIS A 158 4.39 -20.72 -16.12
CA HIS A 158 4.04 -22.10 -16.47
C HIS A 158 5.09 -23.08 -15.99
N GLN A 159 6.33 -22.91 -16.47
CA GLN A 159 7.43 -23.78 -16.15
C GLN A 159 8.77 -23.15 -16.53
N VAL A 160 9.75 -23.20 -15.63
CA VAL A 160 11.15 -22.81 -15.87
C VAL A 160 12.09 -23.69 -15.06
N TRP A 161 13.37 -23.71 -15.44
CA TRP A 161 14.43 -24.37 -14.68
C TRP A 161 15.10 -23.41 -13.71
N TRP A 162 15.31 -22.17 -14.11
CA TRP A 162 15.73 -21.07 -13.25
C TRP A 162 14.93 -19.82 -13.61
N PHE A 163 14.80 -18.90 -12.67
CA PHE A 163 14.27 -17.57 -12.98
C PHE A 163 14.96 -16.51 -12.13
N GLU A 164 14.94 -15.32 -12.69
CA GLU A 164 15.46 -14.10 -12.12
C GLU A 164 14.48 -12.98 -12.48
N VAL A 165 14.01 -12.30 -11.44
CA VAL A 165 13.20 -11.10 -11.53
C VAL A 165 13.97 -9.99 -10.87
N ASP A 166 14.25 -8.93 -11.61
CA ASP A 166 14.92 -7.73 -11.09
C ASP A 166 14.04 -6.50 -11.33
N GLY A 167 14.13 -5.54 -10.42
CA GLY A 167 13.50 -4.24 -10.60
C GLY A 167 14.32 -3.13 -9.97
N VAL A 168 14.12 -1.93 -10.50
CA VAL A 168 14.76 -0.71 -10.02
C VAL A 168 13.70 0.38 -9.97
N VAL A 169 13.70 1.15 -8.88
CA VAL A 169 12.89 2.34 -8.76
C VAL A 169 13.71 3.50 -8.22
N ARG A 170 13.51 4.68 -8.79
CA ARG A 170 14.08 5.94 -8.32
C ARG A 170 12.92 6.83 -7.91
N PHE A 171 12.86 7.17 -6.63
CA PHE A 171 11.73 7.91 -6.09
C PHE A 171 12.14 8.78 -4.89
N PRO A 172 11.60 9.99 -4.74
CA PRO A 172 11.87 10.87 -3.60
C PRO A 172 11.07 10.40 -2.38
N PHE A 173 11.43 9.26 -1.78
CA PHE A 173 10.76 8.80 -0.55
C PHE A 173 11.03 9.80 0.59
N PRO A 174 10.02 10.15 1.42
CA PRO A 174 10.27 10.88 2.66
C PRO A 174 11.18 10.09 3.60
N ALA A 175 11.94 10.79 4.46
CA ALA A 175 12.71 10.13 5.50
C ALA A 175 11.86 9.20 6.36
N GLY A 176 12.38 8.02 6.63
CA GLY A 176 11.67 6.95 7.32
C GLY A 176 12.27 5.58 7.07
N ILE A 177 11.69 4.56 7.70
CA ILE A 177 12.08 3.17 7.50
C ILE A 177 11.01 2.50 6.64
N TYR A 178 11.43 1.89 5.54
CA TYR A 178 10.54 1.24 4.59
C TYR A 178 10.81 -0.25 4.54
N THR A 179 9.75 -1.04 4.45
CA THR A 179 9.80 -2.47 4.18
C THR A 179 9.51 -2.73 2.71
N LEU A 180 10.36 -3.54 2.07
CA LEU A 180 10.13 -4.06 0.73
C LEU A 180 9.57 -5.49 0.77
N SER A 181 8.54 -5.77 -0.02
CA SER A 181 7.97 -7.12 -0.14
C SER A 181 7.45 -7.45 -1.53
N PHE A 182 7.58 -8.71 -1.96
CA PHE A 182 6.96 -9.25 -3.17
C PHE A 182 5.59 -9.84 -2.86
N ARG A 183 4.56 -9.48 -3.63
CA ARG A 183 3.24 -10.10 -3.56
C ARG A 183 3.14 -11.22 -4.57
N LEU A 184 3.09 -12.45 -4.06
CA LEU A 184 3.11 -13.68 -4.85
C LEU A 184 1.91 -14.56 -4.53
N HIS A 185 1.54 -15.43 -5.47
CA HIS A 185 0.49 -16.44 -5.27
C HIS A 185 0.89 -17.75 -5.95
N ILE A 186 0.83 -18.85 -5.19
CA ILE A 186 1.09 -20.19 -5.72
C ILE A 186 -0.22 -20.81 -6.22
N GLY A 187 -0.23 -21.20 -7.48
CA GLY A 187 -1.38 -21.73 -8.20
C GLY A 187 -1.97 -20.73 -9.19
N LYS A 188 -2.65 -21.25 -10.21
CA LYS A 188 -3.38 -20.45 -11.20
C LYS A 188 -4.79 -20.21 -10.68
N PHE A 189 -5.12 -18.97 -10.37
CA PHE A 189 -6.48 -18.61 -9.95
C PHE A 189 -7.31 -18.16 -11.15
N SER A 190 -8.62 -18.38 -11.08
CA SER A 190 -9.60 -17.97 -12.08
C SER A 190 -10.96 -17.73 -11.43
N ARG A 191 -11.81 -16.94 -12.09
CA ARG A 191 -13.21 -16.78 -11.68
C ARG A 191 -14.10 -17.67 -12.54
N ARG A 192 -14.88 -18.55 -11.91
CA ARG A 192 -15.91 -19.37 -12.58
C ARG A 192 -17.24 -19.17 -11.87
N LEU A 193 -18.26 -18.73 -12.61
CA LEU A 193 -19.61 -18.47 -12.07
C LEU A 193 -19.60 -17.56 -10.83
N GLY A 194 -18.80 -16.49 -10.87
CA GLY A 194 -18.66 -15.53 -9.77
C GLY A 194 -17.79 -16.02 -8.59
N ARG A 195 -17.44 -17.31 -8.53
CA ARG A 195 -16.59 -17.89 -7.47
C ARG A 195 -15.13 -17.90 -7.89
N ARG A 196 -14.25 -17.62 -6.93
CA ARG A 196 -12.80 -17.76 -7.09
C ARG A 196 -12.42 -19.23 -6.99
N VAL A 197 -11.65 -19.72 -7.95
CA VAL A 197 -11.16 -21.11 -8.03
C VAL A 197 -9.66 -21.07 -8.26
N CYS A 198 -8.91 -21.89 -7.51
CA CYS A 198 -7.48 -22.07 -7.70
C CYS A 198 -7.20 -23.45 -8.28
N ASP A 199 -6.45 -23.47 -9.38
CA ASP A 199 -5.93 -24.68 -10.01
C ASP A 199 -4.44 -24.80 -9.70
N PHE A 200 -4.03 -25.99 -9.25
CA PHE A 200 -2.67 -26.32 -8.87
C PHE A 200 -2.02 -27.33 -9.81
N GLY A 201 -2.67 -27.69 -10.93
CA GLY A 201 -2.16 -28.69 -11.87
C GLY A 201 -0.78 -28.36 -12.46
N GLN A 202 -0.41 -27.08 -12.50
CA GLN A 202 0.90 -26.60 -12.97
C GLN A 202 1.87 -26.25 -11.83
N THR A 203 1.44 -26.38 -10.57
CA THR A 203 2.26 -26.02 -9.40
C THR A 203 3.24 -27.13 -9.04
N HIS A 204 4.53 -26.86 -9.16
CA HIS A 204 5.60 -27.81 -8.82
C HIS A 204 6.94 -27.11 -8.54
N GLY A 205 7.88 -27.80 -7.89
CA GLY A 205 9.27 -27.37 -7.73
C GLY A 205 9.58 -26.46 -6.52
N TRP A 206 8.60 -25.70 -6.02
CA TRP A 206 8.79 -24.66 -4.98
C TRP A 206 9.19 -25.13 -3.57
N VAL A 207 9.21 -26.45 -3.32
CA VAL A 207 9.61 -27.04 -2.02
C VAL A 207 11.08 -27.50 -2.02
N LYS A 208 11.72 -27.58 -3.20
CA LYS A 208 13.03 -28.23 -3.34
C LYS A 208 14.21 -27.32 -3.04
N SER A 209 14.06 -26.01 -3.30
CA SER A 209 15.10 -25.01 -3.06
C SER A 209 14.41 -23.69 -2.73
N PRO A 210 14.97 -22.92 -1.77
CA PRO A 210 14.38 -21.65 -1.38
C PRO A 210 14.55 -20.61 -2.50
N VAL A 211 13.62 -19.66 -2.53
CA VAL A 211 13.74 -18.47 -3.37
C VAL A 211 14.55 -17.43 -2.60
N HIS A 212 15.57 -16.88 -3.24
CA HIS A 212 16.40 -15.83 -2.71
C HIS A 212 15.84 -14.47 -3.10
N PHE A 213 15.60 -13.62 -2.11
CA PHE A 213 15.17 -12.25 -2.30
C PHE A 213 16.26 -11.31 -1.83
N GLU A 214 16.48 -10.23 -2.57
CA GLU A 214 17.50 -9.24 -2.25
C GLU A 214 16.96 -7.84 -2.50
N LEU A 215 17.39 -6.89 -1.68
CA LEU A 215 17.27 -5.47 -1.94
C LEU A 215 18.62 -4.77 -1.72
N SER A 216 18.85 -3.73 -2.49
CA SER A 216 19.98 -2.80 -2.30
C SER A 216 19.57 -1.37 -2.62
N THR A 217 20.22 -0.40 -1.99
CA THR A 217 19.97 1.04 -2.19
C THR A 217 21.23 1.74 -2.69
N SER A 218 21.07 2.93 -3.29
CA SER A 218 22.20 3.73 -3.81
C SER A 218 23.22 4.17 -2.76
N ASP A 219 22.81 4.25 -1.49
CA ASP A 219 23.67 4.57 -0.35
C ASP A 219 24.34 3.34 0.29
N GLY A 220 24.18 2.16 -0.33
CA GLY A 220 24.89 0.94 0.04
C GLY A 220 24.21 0.05 1.09
N GLN A 221 22.96 0.35 1.49
CA GLN A 221 22.20 -0.57 2.33
C GLN A 221 21.82 -1.82 1.53
N GLN A 222 21.82 -2.97 2.20
CA GLN A 222 21.48 -4.25 1.60
C GLN A 222 20.71 -5.11 2.60
N ALA A 223 19.74 -5.87 2.11
CA ALA A 223 19.08 -6.92 2.87
C ALA A 223 18.70 -8.07 1.94
N SER A 224 18.78 -9.29 2.46
CA SER A 224 18.40 -10.49 1.73
C SER A 224 17.65 -11.46 2.63
N CYS A 225 16.75 -12.24 2.05
CA CYS A 225 16.07 -13.32 2.74
C CYS A 225 15.86 -14.52 1.83
N GLU A 226 15.69 -15.69 2.43
CA GLU A 226 15.41 -16.93 1.72
C GLU A 226 14.19 -17.59 2.34
N CYS A 227 13.28 -18.08 1.49
CA CYS A 227 12.16 -18.88 1.96
C CYS A 227 11.61 -19.82 0.89
N TYR A 228 10.91 -20.86 1.33
CA TYR A 228 10.19 -21.76 0.45
C TYR A 228 8.78 -21.21 0.21
N LEU A 229 8.37 -21.11 -1.06
CA LEU A 229 7.07 -20.51 -1.40
C LEU A 229 5.90 -21.45 -1.08
N ASP A 230 6.14 -22.75 -1.03
CA ASP A 230 5.11 -23.79 -0.92
C ASP A 230 5.25 -24.62 0.38
N GLU A 231 5.72 -23.99 1.46
CA GLU A 231 5.68 -24.57 2.80
C GLU A 231 4.30 -24.39 3.44
N ALA A 232 3.74 -25.47 3.99
CA ALA A 232 2.54 -25.40 4.81
C ALA A 232 2.90 -24.88 6.22
N GLU A 233 2.11 -23.93 6.74
CA GLU A 233 2.21 -23.56 8.15
C GLU A 233 1.69 -24.72 9.00
N ARG A 234 2.48 -25.14 9.99
CA ARG A 234 2.01 -26.08 11.01
C ARG A 234 1.24 -25.27 12.05
N ASP A 235 -0.06 -25.15 11.86
CA ASP A 235 -0.96 -24.81 12.95
C ASP A 235 -1.45 -26.12 13.57
N ASP A 236 -1.43 -26.23 14.91
CA ASP A 236 -1.50 -27.49 15.70
C ASP A 236 -2.78 -28.33 15.48
N THR A 237 -3.70 -27.91 14.61
CA THR A 237 -4.94 -28.64 14.31
C THR A 237 -5.35 -28.70 12.83
N ASN A 238 -4.69 -28.00 11.90
CA ASN A 238 -5.00 -28.09 10.46
C ASN A 238 -3.82 -27.65 9.57
N ILE A 239 -3.41 -28.50 8.64
CA ILE A 239 -2.44 -28.17 7.59
C ILE A 239 -3.17 -27.33 6.53
N ASN A 240 -3.13 -26.00 6.66
CA ASN A 240 -3.54 -25.12 5.56
C ASN A 240 -2.33 -24.87 4.65
N PRO A 241 -2.33 -25.36 3.40
CA PRO A 241 -1.25 -25.04 2.47
C PRO A 241 -1.26 -23.53 2.19
N LYS A 242 -0.08 -22.89 2.07
CA LYS A 242 0.09 -21.50 1.58
C LYS A 242 -0.42 -21.28 0.14
N ARG A 243 -0.93 -22.35 -0.47
CA ARG A 243 -1.44 -22.39 -1.83
C ARG A 243 -2.80 -21.70 -1.92
N GLY A 244 -3.01 -20.97 -3.01
CA GLY A 244 -4.32 -20.40 -3.32
C GLY A 244 -4.64 -19.09 -2.61
N SER A 245 -3.70 -18.46 -1.92
CA SER A 245 -3.84 -17.09 -1.39
C SER A 245 -2.69 -16.20 -1.84
N TRP A 246 -2.92 -14.88 -1.84
CA TRP A 246 -1.87 -13.90 -2.07
C TRP A 246 -1.08 -13.70 -0.78
N ILE A 247 0.24 -13.79 -0.87
CA ILE A 247 1.15 -13.65 0.26
C ILE A 247 2.20 -12.60 -0.09
N ASP A 248 2.44 -11.70 0.87
CA ASP A 248 3.52 -10.72 0.78
C ASP A 248 4.79 -11.26 1.43
N TYR A 249 5.78 -11.60 0.62
CA TYR A 249 7.10 -12.07 1.03
C TYR A 249 8.00 -10.88 1.32
N LYS A 250 8.28 -10.63 2.61
CA LYS A 250 9.17 -9.54 3.06
C LYS A 250 10.61 -9.86 2.67
N VAL A 251 11.25 -8.93 1.98
CA VAL A 251 12.67 -9.00 1.59
C VAL A 251 13.54 -8.43 2.72
N GLY A 252 13.22 -7.22 3.16
CA GLY A 252 14.01 -6.50 4.16
C GLY A 252 13.48 -5.10 4.39
N GLU A 253 14.25 -4.34 5.16
CA GLU A 253 13.98 -2.94 5.45
C GLU A 253 15.16 -2.08 5.02
N PHE A 254 14.89 -0.83 4.64
CA PHE A 254 15.90 0.16 4.35
C PHE A 254 15.47 1.52 4.91
N ILE A 255 16.44 2.38 5.18
CA ILE A 255 16.25 3.69 5.78
C ILE A 255 16.41 4.75 4.69
N VAL A 256 15.47 5.70 4.64
CA VAL A 256 15.60 6.90 3.81
C VAL A 256 15.94 8.07 4.73
N THR A 257 16.94 8.84 4.35
CA THR A 257 17.37 10.06 5.05
C THR A 257 17.15 11.28 4.15
N ASP A 258 17.01 12.46 4.74
CA ASP A 258 16.81 13.72 3.99
C ASP A 258 18.08 14.22 3.25
N SER A 259 19.12 13.39 3.16
CA SER A 259 20.41 13.78 2.57
C SER A 259 20.41 13.76 1.04
N GLU A 260 19.62 12.88 0.43
CA GLU A 260 19.55 12.68 -1.02
C GLU A 260 18.14 12.99 -1.53
N PRO A 261 17.98 13.72 -2.64
CA PRO A 261 16.66 14.11 -3.15
C PRO A 261 15.86 12.91 -3.68
N THR A 262 16.53 11.82 -4.08
CA THR A 262 15.89 10.61 -4.61
C THR A 262 16.60 9.37 -4.13
N THR A 263 15.86 8.38 -3.64
CA THR A 263 16.38 7.06 -3.30
C THR A 263 16.26 6.13 -4.51
N GLU A 264 17.36 5.55 -4.96
CA GLU A 264 17.32 4.40 -5.88
C GLU A 264 17.28 3.11 -5.07
N VAL A 265 16.25 2.31 -5.27
CA VAL A 265 16.07 0.99 -4.65
C VAL A 265 16.08 -0.05 -5.75
N ARG A 266 16.97 -1.02 -5.65
CA ARG A 266 17.04 -2.21 -6.49
C ARG A 266 16.55 -3.40 -5.70
N PHE A 267 15.83 -4.28 -6.34
CA PHE A 267 15.30 -5.48 -5.71
C PHE A 267 15.32 -6.65 -6.67
N SER A 268 15.45 -7.85 -6.14
CA SER A 268 15.42 -9.06 -6.94
C SER A 268 14.78 -10.24 -6.23
N MET A 269 14.30 -11.19 -7.03
CA MET A 269 13.78 -12.48 -6.62
C MET A 269 14.35 -13.54 -7.57
N LYS A 270 15.18 -14.45 -7.05
CA LYS A 270 15.96 -15.39 -7.87
C LYS A 270 15.87 -16.81 -7.34
N GLN A 271 15.87 -17.75 -8.27
CA GLN A 271 16.13 -19.15 -7.97
C GLN A 271 16.89 -19.79 -9.12
N ILE A 272 18.22 -19.87 -8.97
CA ILE A 272 19.16 -20.25 -10.03
C ILE A 272 19.41 -21.76 -10.08
N ASP A 273 18.99 -22.51 -9.06
CA ASP A 273 19.06 -23.97 -9.06
C ASP A 273 18.25 -24.57 -10.23
N CYS A 274 18.97 -25.22 -11.15
CA CYS A 274 18.48 -25.86 -12.37
C CYS A 274 18.25 -27.37 -12.22
N THR A 275 18.33 -27.94 -11.01
CA THR A 275 18.18 -29.39 -10.79
C THR A 275 16.75 -29.90 -11.03
N HIS A 276 15.77 -29.00 -11.00
CA HIS A 276 14.36 -29.34 -11.17
C HIS A 276 13.58 -28.19 -11.81
N SER A 277 12.57 -28.55 -12.60
CA SER A 277 11.62 -27.56 -13.09
C SER A 277 10.71 -27.07 -11.97
N LYS A 278 10.24 -25.83 -12.12
CA LYS A 278 9.31 -25.17 -11.21
C LYS A 278 8.29 -24.36 -12.00
N GLY A 279 7.06 -24.28 -11.50
CA GLY A 279 5.93 -23.71 -12.23
C GLY A 279 4.72 -23.43 -11.35
N GLY A 280 3.73 -22.71 -11.88
CA GLY A 280 2.51 -22.34 -11.17
C GLY A 280 2.71 -21.23 -10.13
N LEU A 281 3.53 -20.22 -10.44
CA LEU A 281 3.72 -19.00 -9.63
C LEU A 281 3.08 -17.80 -10.32
N CYS A 282 2.27 -17.04 -9.58
CA CYS A 282 1.81 -15.72 -9.98
C CYS A 282 2.66 -14.65 -9.27
N LEU A 283 3.24 -13.74 -10.04
CA LEU A 283 3.91 -12.53 -9.58
C LEU A 283 3.01 -11.33 -9.91
N ASP A 284 2.60 -10.59 -8.87
CA ASP A 284 1.76 -9.40 -9.02
C ASP A 284 2.58 -8.12 -8.99
N ALA A 285 3.16 -7.81 -7.84
CA ALA A 285 3.81 -6.53 -7.60
C ALA A 285 4.85 -6.60 -6.48
N VAL A 286 5.71 -5.58 -6.42
CA VAL A 286 6.54 -5.26 -5.26
C VAL A 286 5.94 -4.07 -4.55
N TYR A 287 5.87 -4.16 -3.22
CA TYR A 287 5.40 -3.11 -2.33
C TYR A 287 6.56 -2.52 -1.54
N ILE A 288 6.60 -1.19 -1.47
CA ILE A 288 7.49 -0.43 -0.58
C ILE A 288 6.57 0.38 0.32
N VAL A 289 6.55 0.04 1.61
CA VAL A 289 5.64 0.65 2.60
C VAL A 289 6.38 1.00 3.88
N PRO A 290 6.02 2.06 4.58
CA PRO A 290 6.56 2.37 5.91
C PRO A 290 6.50 1.16 6.86
N SER A 291 7.60 0.83 7.53
CA SER A 291 7.70 -0.38 8.37
C SER A 291 6.74 -0.36 9.56
N ASP A 292 6.50 0.81 10.14
CA ASP A 292 5.59 1.02 11.28
C ASP A 292 4.13 0.66 10.94
N LEU A 293 3.71 0.85 9.69
CA LEU A 293 2.39 0.44 9.20
C LEU A 293 2.23 -1.08 9.20
N ARG A 294 3.28 -1.83 8.84
CA ARG A 294 3.24 -3.30 8.85
C ARG A 294 3.10 -3.85 10.26
N GLU A 295 3.77 -3.25 11.23
CA GLU A 295 3.63 -3.65 12.64
C GLU A 295 2.21 -3.44 13.17
N ARG A 296 1.59 -2.30 12.84
CA ARG A 296 0.20 -2.01 13.24
C ARG A 296 -0.78 -3.03 12.68
N ARG A 297 -0.70 -3.34 11.38
CA ARG A 297 -1.56 -4.37 10.75
C ARG A 297 -1.38 -5.75 11.38
N ARG A 298 -0.14 -6.16 11.71
CA ARG A 298 0.09 -7.43 12.43
C ARG A 298 -0.59 -7.46 13.79
N ARG A 299 -0.54 -6.37 14.55
CA ARG A 299 -1.19 -6.27 15.88
C ARG A 299 -2.72 -6.23 15.79
N GLU A 300 -3.28 -5.73 14.70
CA GLU A 300 -4.73 -5.73 14.46
C GLU A 300 -5.27 -7.10 14.02
N ILE A 301 -4.49 -7.89 13.28
CA ILE A 301 -4.87 -9.26 12.87
C ILE A 301 -4.83 -10.26 14.05
N LEU A 302 -4.01 -9.98 15.06
CA LEU A 302 -3.85 -10.82 16.26
C LEU A 302 -4.84 -10.49 17.40
N LYS A 303 -5.77 -9.56 17.20
CA LYS A 303 -6.84 -9.20 18.15
C LYS A 303 -8.19 -9.67 17.67
#